data_AF-A0AAU5TMR4-F1
#
_entry.id   AF-A0AAU5TMR4-F1
#
_cell.length_a   1.000
_cell.length_b   1.000
_cell.length_c   1.000
_cell.angle_alpha   90.00
_cell.angle_beta   90.00
_cell.angle_gamma   90.00
#
_symmetry.space_group_name_H-M   'P 1'
#
loop_
_entity.id
_entity.type
_entity.pdbx_description
1 polymer ?
#
loop_
_entity_poly.entity_id
_entity_poly.type
_entity_poly.pdbx_seq_one_letter_code
_entity_poly.pdbx_strand_id
1 'polypeptide(L)'
;MRRRRAGPTSTTPPPLTESRPDLPPGLDTVFATSLAKSPDDRRATCLALVAALRLAATGADPGGHPPTQVAVKAAEFARKTPRRPPPWAQPVFRGG
;
A
#
# COMPACT_ATOMS: atom_id res chain seq x y z
N MET A 1 -28.72 -15.37 -2.69
CA MET A 1 -28.56 -14.57 -1.46
C MET A 1 -27.24 -14.94 -0.76
N ARG A 2 -26.15 -14.17 -0.98
CA ARG A 2 -24.89 -14.37 -0.24
C ARG A 2 -25.01 -13.65 1.11
N ARG A 3 -24.96 -14.40 2.22
CA ARG A 3 -24.89 -13.85 3.57
C ARG A 3 -23.60 -13.02 3.70
N ARG A 4 -23.72 -11.71 3.91
CA ARG A 4 -22.61 -10.90 4.44
C ARG A 4 -22.34 -11.43 5.85
N ARG A 5 -21.15 -11.98 6.10
CA ARG A 5 -20.68 -12.12 7.48
C ARG A 5 -20.31 -10.73 7.97
N ALA A 6 -21.06 -10.22 8.94
CA ALA A 6 -20.60 -9.11 9.76
C ALA A 6 -19.49 -9.67 10.66
N GLY A 7 -18.23 -9.29 10.39
CA GLY A 7 -17.11 -9.59 11.27
C GLY A 7 -17.15 -8.71 12.52
N PRO A 8 -16.37 -9.04 13.57
CA PRO A 8 -16.39 -8.30 14.83
C PRO A 8 -16.09 -6.82 14.59
N THR A 9 -16.88 -5.98 15.23
CA THR A 9 -16.85 -4.52 15.17
C THR A 9 -15.49 -4.00 15.64
N SER A 10 -14.59 -3.77 14.70
CA SER A 10 -13.51 -2.79 14.77
C SER A 10 -12.66 -2.78 16.07
N THR A 11 -12.46 -3.93 16.70
CA THR A 11 -11.52 -4.06 17.82
C THR A 11 -10.08 -4.13 17.29
N THR A 12 -9.09 -3.97 18.18
CA THR A 12 -7.66 -4.01 17.83
C THR A 12 -7.35 -5.25 16.98
N PRO A 13 -6.75 -5.10 15.78
CA PRO A 13 -6.46 -6.23 14.92
C PRO A 13 -5.45 -7.17 15.60
N PRO A 14 -5.60 -8.50 15.44
CA PRO A 14 -4.59 -9.44 15.91
C PRO A 14 -3.25 -9.19 15.20
N PRO A 15 -2.12 -9.48 15.85
CA PRO A 15 -0.81 -9.39 15.23
C PRO A 15 -0.73 -10.24 13.97
N LEU A 16 -0.04 -9.74 12.96
CA LEU A 16 0.11 -10.36 11.65
C LEU A 16 0.85 -11.71 11.76
N THR A 17 1.81 -11.78 12.69
CA THR A 17 2.60 -12.97 13.00
C THR A 17 1.78 -14.17 13.48
N GLU A 18 0.56 -13.97 14.01
CA GLU A 18 -0.34 -15.09 14.34
C GLU A 18 -0.74 -15.91 13.11
N SER A 19 -0.94 -15.24 11.97
CA SER A 19 -1.29 -15.89 10.70
C SER A 19 -0.06 -16.22 9.85
N ARG A 20 1.04 -15.50 10.06
CA ARG A 20 2.29 -15.56 9.29
C ARG A 20 3.52 -15.52 10.21
N PRO A 21 3.82 -16.63 10.92
CA PRO A 21 4.92 -16.66 11.89
C PRO A 21 6.31 -16.47 11.28
N ASP A 22 6.44 -16.64 9.96
CA ASP A 22 7.65 -16.45 9.17
C ASP A 22 8.02 -14.98 8.94
N LEU A 23 7.14 -14.05 9.31
CA LEU A 23 7.35 -12.62 9.11
C LEU A 23 8.12 -11.97 10.28
N PRO A 24 8.90 -10.90 10.00
CA PRO A 24 9.54 -10.11 11.05
C PRO A 24 8.51 -9.53 12.04
N PRO A 25 8.71 -9.68 13.37
CA PRO A 25 7.75 -9.23 14.37
C PRO A 25 7.54 -7.71 14.38
N GLY A 26 8.52 -6.94 13.89
CA GLY A 26 8.36 -5.49 13.72
C GLY A 26 7.23 -5.07 12.77
N LEU A 27 6.77 -5.99 11.90
CA LEU A 27 5.63 -5.74 11.02
C LEU A 27 4.31 -5.61 11.80
N ASP A 28 4.17 -6.27 12.94
CA ASP A 28 2.94 -6.23 13.74
C ASP A 28 2.59 -4.80 14.15
N THR A 29 3.58 -4.05 14.66
CA THR A 29 3.39 -2.65 15.05
C THR A 29 3.08 -1.76 13.85
N VAL A 30 3.72 -1.98 12.70
CA VAL A 30 3.46 -1.19 11.48
C VAL A 30 2.00 -1.33 11.04
N PHE A 31 1.47 -2.56 11.03
CA PHE A 31 0.09 -2.81 10.65
C PHE A 31 -0.91 -2.35 11.72
N ALA A 32 -0.60 -2.53 13.01
CA ALA A 32 -1.44 -2.04 14.09
C ALA A 32 -1.66 -0.51 14.01
N THR A 33 -0.60 0.27 13.83
CA THR A 33 -0.68 1.72 13.65
C THR A 33 -1.44 2.08 12.37
N SER A 34 -1.13 1.44 11.23
CA SER A 34 -1.73 1.81 9.94
C SER A 34 -3.23 1.54 9.86
N LEU A 35 -3.69 0.51 10.57
CA LEU A 35 -5.10 0.09 10.62
C LEU A 35 -5.86 0.66 11.83
N ALA A 36 -5.21 1.49 12.65
CA ALA A 36 -5.81 2.14 13.81
C ALA A 36 -7.10 2.88 13.41
N LYS A 37 -8.06 3.02 14.30
CA LYS A 37 -9.36 3.61 13.92
C LYS A 37 -9.35 5.13 13.98
N SER A 38 -8.67 5.68 14.97
CA SER A 38 -8.36 7.11 15.04
C SER A 38 -7.38 7.50 13.93
N PRO A 39 -7.57 8.62 13.23
CA PRO A 39 -6.58 9.13 12.28
C PRO A 39 -5.28 9.59 12.97
N ASP A 40 -5.36 10.09 14.21
CA ASP A 40 -4.18 10.53 14.98
C ASP A 40 -3.25 9.36 15.35
N ASP A 41 -3.83 8.16 15.48
CA ASP A 41 -3.09 6.93 15.77
C ASP A 41 -2.56 6.24 14.49
N ARG A 42 -2.88 6.77 13.30
CA ARG A 42 -2.41 6.24 12.01
C ARG A 42 -1.14 6.94 11.53
N ARG A 43 -0.48 6.33 10.56
CA ARG A 43 0.61 6.97 9.83
C ARG A 43 0.07 8.19 9.08
N ALA A 44 0.62 9.37 9.38
CA ALA A 44 0.19 10.64 8.80
C ALA A 44 0.28 10.69 7.26
N THR A 45 1.19 9.91 6.66
CA THR A 45 1.33 9.83 5.20
C THR A 45 1.62 8.41 4.73
N CYS A 46 1.27 8.12 3.46
CA CYS A 46 1.63 6.86 2.82
C CYS A 46 3.15 6.62 2.80
N LEU A 47 3.94 7.70 2.67
CA LEU A 47 5.39 7.60 2.66
C LEU A 47 5.94 7.18 4.03
N ALA A 48 5.39 7.73 5.12
CA ALA A 48 5.76 7.34 6.48
C ALA A 48 5.45 5.86 6.77
N LEU A 49 4.33 5.34 6.24
CA LEU A 49 4.01 3.92 6.30
C LEU A 49 5.07 3.07 5.57
N VAL A 50 5.38 3.39 4.32
CA VAL A 50 6.34 2.60 3.52
C VAL A 50 7.75 2.65 4.12
N ALA A 51 8.16 3.79 4.67
CA ALA A 51 9.43 3.92 5.38
C ALA A 51 9.50 2.95 6.58
N ALA A 52 8.47 2.98 7.45
CA ALA A 52 8.39 2.10 8.61
C ALA A 52 8.35 0.61 8.20
N LEU A 53 7.62 0.29 7.12
CA LEU A 53 7.54 -1.07 6.60
C LEU A 53 8.89 -1.59 6.11
N ARG A 54 9.64 -0.78 5.35
CA ARG A 54 10.97 -1.15 4.85
C ARG A 54 11.95 -1.38 5.99
N LEU A 55 11.95 -0.48 6.98
CA LEU A 55 12.79 -0.62 8.16
C LEU A 55 12.46 -1.91 8.92
N ALA A 56 11.18 -2.19 9.16
CA ALA A 56 10.75 -3.40 9.86
C ALA A 56 11.02 -4.70 9.08
N ALA A 57 10.94 -4.66 7.75
CA ALA A 57 11.13 -5.84 6.91
C ALA A 57 12.61 -6.17 6.65
N THR A 58 13.48 -5.15 6.58
CA THR A 58 14.86 -5.32 6.09
C THR A 58 15.93 -4.85 7.08
N GLY A 59 15.54 -4.16 8.15
CA GLY A 59 16.48 -3.46 9.04
C GLY A 59 17.19 -2.27 8.39
N ALA A 60 16.91 -1.97 7.11
CA ALA A 60 17.53 -0.86 6.40
C ALA A 60 16.67 0.40 6.46
N ASP A 61 17.32 1.53 6.79
CA ASP A 61 16.75 2.86 6.62
C ASP A 61 16.49 3.15 5.13
N PRO A 62 15.36 3.79 4.76
CA PRO A 62 15.04 4.08 3.36
C PRO A 62 16.02 5.04 2.66
N GLY A 63 17.00 5.63 3.34
CA GLY A 63 17.97 6.57 2.79
C GLY A 63 18.97 6.05 1.75
N GLY A 64 18.82 4.82 1.23
CA GLY A 64 19.87 4.15 0.47
C GLY A 64 19.49 3.52 -0.86
N HIS A 65 18.40 3.92 -1.53
CA HIS A 65 18.19 3.49 -2.92
C HIS A 65 18.77 4.56 -3.85
N PRO A 66 19.71 4.21 -4.76
CA PRO A 66 20.10 5.14 -5.81
C PRO A 66 18.85 5.57 -6.60
N PRO A 67 18.79 6.83 -7.05
CA PRO A 67 17.62 7.33 -7.78
C PRO A 67 17.29 6.40 -8.93
N THR A 68 16.00 6.07 -9.07
CA THR A 68 15.54 5.22 -10.17
C THR A 68 15.92 5.86 -11.49
N GLN A 69 16.85 5.24 -12.22
CA GLN A 69 17.26 5.69 -13.53
C GLN A 69 16.32 5.13 -14.59
N VAL A 70 15.80 6.01 -15.45
CA VAL A 70 14.92 5.62 -16.54
C VAL A 70 15.76 5.17 -17.73
N ALA A 71 15.66 3.89 -18.11
CA ALA A 71 16.21 3.43 -19.38
C ALA A 71 15.44 4.09 -20.54
N VAL A 72 16.15 4.79 -21.43
CA VAL A 72 15.58 5.57 -22.55
C VAL A 72 14.58 4.76 -23.39
N LYS A 73 14.85 3.46 -23.57
CA LYS A 73 13.99 2.51 -24.31
C LYS A 73 12.64 2.22 -23.63
N ALA A 74 12.56 2.31 -22.30
CA ALA A 74 11.31 2.16 -21.54
C ALA A 74 10.46 3.45 -21.57
N ALA A 75 11.11 4.62 -21.55
CA ALA A 75 10.43 5.90 -21.76
C ALA A 75 9.76 5.97 -23.13
N GLU A 76 10.36 5.36 -24.15
CA GLU A 76 9.78 5.24 -25.49
C GLU A 76 8.56 4.31 -25.52
N PHE A 77 8.56 3.23 -24.72
CA PHE A 77 7.39 2.35 -24.57
C PHE A 77 6.21 3.03 -23.86
N ALA A 78 6.48 3.91 -22.89
CA ALA A 78 5.46 4.72 -22.22
C ALA A 78 4.82 5.77 -23.14
N ARG A 79 5.51 6.16 -24.23
CA ARG A 79 4.96 7.05 -25.28
C ARG A 79 3.99 6.34 -26.22
N LYS A 80 3.85 5.01 -26.16
CA LYS A 80 2.77 4.33 -26.87
C LYS A 80 1.45 4.71 -26.21
N THR A 81 0.60 5.35 -26.99
CA THR A 81 -0.77 5.81 -26.68
C THR A 81 -1.42 5.07 -25.49
N PRO A 82 -1.92 5.81 -24.48
CA PRO A 82 -2.58 5.18 -23.34
C PRO A 82 -3.71 4.28 -23.85
N ARG A 83 -3.82 3.08 -23.27
CA ARG A 83 -4.90 2.14 -23.60
C ARG A 83 -6.22 2.89 -23.44
N ARG A 84 -7.11 2.77 -24.44
CA ARG A 84 -8.44 3.37 -24.34
C ARG A 84 -9.10 2.95 -23.03
N PRO A 85 -9.72 3.89 -22.30
CA PRO A 85 -10.35 3.56 -21.04
C PRO A 85 -11.41 2.48 -21.28
N PRO A 86 -11.51 1.48 -20.38
CA PRO A 86 -12.54 0.45 -20.48
C PRO A 86 -13.93 1.11 -20.49
N PRO A 87 -14.98 0.43 -21.00
CA PRO A 87 -16.30 1.02 -21.18
C PRO A 87 -16.89 1.68 -19.92
N TRP A 88 -16.59 1.13 -18.74
CA TRP A 88 -17.05 1.67 -17.46
C TRP A 88 -16.44 3.03 -17.10
N ALA A 89 -15.28 3.39 -17.66
CA ALA A 89 -14.57 4.63 -17.36
C ALA A 89 -14.87 5.77 -18.35
N GLN A 90 -15.58 5.48 -19.45
CA GLN A 90 -15.86 6.44 -20.54
C GLN A 90 -16.52 7.76 -20.11
N PRO A 91 -17.46 7.80 -19.13
CA PRO A 91 -18.11 9.06 -18.73
C PRO A 91 -17.14 10.12 -18.18
N VAL A 92 -16.04 9.71 -17.56
CA VAL A 92 -15.05 10.61 -16.93
C VAL A 92 -14.15 11.29 -17.97
N PHE A 93 -13.92 10.64 -19.10
CA PHE A 93 -13.00 11.12 -20.15
C PHE A 93 -13.71 11.82 -21.32
N ARG A 94 -15.05 11.89 -21.30
CA ARG A 94 -15.87 12.48 -22.38
C ARG A 94 -16.26 13.96 -22.17
N GLY A 95 -15.75 14.61 -21.13
CA GLY A 95 -16.07 15.99 -20.78
C GLY A 95 -14.94 17.00 -21.02
N GLY A 96 -14.37 17.01 -22.23
CA GLY A 96 -13.40 18.02 -22.68
C GLY A 96 -13.88 18.67 -23.96
#